data_AF-A0A4Q8XQ58-F1
#
_entry.id   AF-A0A4Q8XQ58-F1
#
_cell.length_a   1.000
_cell.length_b   1.000
_cell.length_c   1.000
_cell.angle_alpha   90.00
_cell.angle_beta   90.00
_cell.angle_gamma   90.00
#
_symmetry.space_group_name_H-M   'P 1'
#
loop_
_entity.id
_entity.type
_entity.pdbx_description
1 polymer ?
#
loop_
_entity_poly.entity_id
_entity_poly.type
_entity_poly.pdbx_seq_one_letter_code
_entity_poly.pdbx_strand_id
1 'polypeptide(L)'
;MTTIHAQETGSFPGKASVAEFLALLALCSAYIQGPLTKVFDFQGAVAEMNHFGLAPAPLFAVGVPIFELAMSALILSGRLRWLGALALAIFTLMATILALRFWEIPAGFEHSAAMNGFFEHVGLSGAFVFVALVDLRKRARGK
;
A
#
# COMPACT_ATOMS: atom_id res chain seq x y z
N MET A 1 13.69 44.11 -29.00
CA MET A 1 12.35 43.50 -29.19
C MET A 1 12.59 42.04 -29.47
N THR A 2 12.69 41.22 -28.42
CA THR A 2 13.13 39.81 -28.50
C THR A 2 11.98 38.94 -28.03
N THR A 3 11.32 38.26 -28.97
CA THR A 3 10.27 37.28 -28.70
C THR A 3 10.93 35.98 -28.23
N ILE A 4 10.76 35.64 -26.95
CA ILE A 4 11.12 34.32 -26.43
C ILE A 4 10.02 33.35 -26.86
N HIS A 5 10.37 32.44 -27.77
CA HIS A 5 9.58 31.24 -28.05
C HIS A 5 9.57 30.35 -26.81
N ALA A 6 8.44 30.30 -26.11
CA ALA A 6 8.19 29.28 -25.11
C ALA A 6 8.13 27.92 -25.81
N GLN A 7 9.10 27.05 -25.50
CA GLN A 7 9.11 25.66 -25.93
C GLN A 7 7.85 24.95 -25.44
N GLU A 8 7.05 24.44 -26.39
CA GLU A 8 6.05 23.42 -26.12
C GLU A 8 6.78 22.16 -25.62
N THR A 9 6.68 21.88 -24.33
CA THR A 9 7.16 20.62 -23.77
C THR A 9 6.18 19.52 -24.21
N GLY A 10 6.63 18.75 -25.20
CA GLY A 10 5.90 17.60 -25.72
C GLY A 10 5.42 16.68 -24.61
N SER A 11 4.11 16.66 -24.40
CA SER A 11 3.43 15.62 -23.64
C SER A 11 3.55 14.32 -24.42
N PHE A 12 4.02 13.23 -23.79
CA PHE A 12 3.90 11.88 -24.34
C PHE A 12 2.69 11.19 -23.70
N PRO A 13 1.46 11.39 -24.23
CA PRO A 13 0.26 10.75 -23.70
C PRO A 13 0.27 9.27 -24.11
N GLY A 14 0.75 8.38 -23.25
CA GLY A 14 0.62 6.94 -23.48
C GLY A 14 1.61 6.07 -22.71
N LYS A 15 2.91 6.24 -22.94
CA LYS A 15 3.94 5.36 -22.33
C LYS A 15 4.20 5.65 -20.85
N ALA A 16 4.24 6.94 -20.48
CA ALA A 16 4.43 7.36 -19.09
C ALA A 16 3.26 6.91 -18.19
N SER A 17 2.03 6.87 -18.74
CA SER A 17 0.84 6.44 -18.00
C SER A 17 0.81 4.93 -17.73
N VAL A 18 1.29 4.11 -18.67
CA VAL A 18 1.35 2.64 -18.47
C VAL A 18 2.43 2.30 -17.43
N ALA A 19 3.60 2.92 -17.50
CA ALA A 19 4.66 2.70 -16.53
C ALA A 19 4.24 3.13 -15.11
N GLU A 20 3.56 4.28 -14.96
CA GLU A 20 3.01 4.72 -13.67
C GLU A 20 1.96 3.73 -13.15
N PHE A 21 1.06 3.26 -14.00
CA PHE A 21 0.06 2.26 -13.61
C PHE A 21 0.70 0.94 -13.17
N LEU A 22 1.68 0.41 -13.92
CA LEU A 22 2.37 -0.83 -13.58
C LEU A 22 3.18 -0.70 -12.28
N ALA A 23 3.82 0.45 -12.05
CA ALA A 23 4.52 0.72 -10.80
C ALA A 23 3.55 0.77 -9.61
N LEU A 24 2.40 1.44 -9.76
CA LEU A 24 1.35 1.46 -8.73
C LEU A 24 0.75 0.07 -8.50
N LEU A 25 0.57 -0.72 -9.56
CA LEU A 25 0.08 -2.10 -9.47
C LEU A 25 1.07 -2.99 -8.73
N ALA A 26 2.37 -2.89 -9.06
CA ALA A 26 3.42 -3.60 -8.35
C ALA A 26 3.47 -3.19 -6.87
N LEU A 27 3.31 -1.90 -6.57
CA LEU A 27 3.25 -1.40 -5.19
C LEU A 27 2.02 -1.91 -4.44
N CYS A 28 0.86 -1.98 -5.09
CA CYS A 28 -0.39 -2.49 -4.50
C CYS A 28 -0.44 -4.02 -4.43
N SER A 29 0.49 -4.74 -5.07
CA SER A 29 0.40 -6.20 -5.22
C SER A 29 0.30 -6.94 -3.88
N ALA A 30 1.01 -6.49 -2.84
CA ALA A 30 0.93 -7.04 -1.49
C ALA A 30 -0.49 -6.97 -0.89
N TYR A 31 -1.24 -5.92 -1.21
CA TYR A 31 -2.61 -5.64 -0.73
C TYR A 31 -3.69 -6.14 -1.70
N ILE A 32 -3.29 -6.85 -2.75
CA ILE A 32 -4.20 -7.51 -3.68
C ILE A 32 -4.07 -9.01 -3.49
N GLN A 33 -2.83 -9.53 -3.51
CA GLN A 33 -2.58 -10.95 -3.37
C GLN A 33 -3.02 -11.50 -2.02
N GLY A 34 -2.71 -10.81 -0.91
CA GLY A 34 -3.12 -11.22 0.44
C GLY A 34 -4.64 -11.35 0.60
N PRO A 35 -5.43 -10.31 0.32
CA PRO A 35 -6.89 -10.38 0.39
C PRO A 35 -7.51 -11.46 -0.49
N LEU A 36 -6.98 -11.66 -1.69
CA LEU A 36 -7.50 -12.70 -2.58
C LEU A 36 -7.32 -14.08 -1.97
N THR A 37 -6.18 -14.39 -1.35
CA THR A 37 -6.02 -15.67 -0.65
C THR A 37 -6.99 -15.79 0.52
N LYS A 38 -7.24 -14.71 1.27
CA LYS A 38 -8.25 -14.67 2.36
C LYS A 38 -9.68 -14.87 1.88
N VAL A 39 -10.02 -14.38 0.70
CA VAL A 39 -11.34 -14.59 0.09
C VAL A 39 -11.54 -16.06 -0.29
N PHE A 40 -10.50 -16.73 -0.78
CA PHE A 40 -10.56 -18.16 -1.13
C PHE A 40 -10.40 -19.09 0.09
N ASP A 41 -9.78 -18.62 1.17
CA ASP A 41 -9.64 -19.34 2.45
C ASP A 41 -10.11 -18.47 3.63
N PHE A 42 -11.42 -18.32 3.75
CA PHE A 42 -12.03 -17.52 4.81
C PHE A 42 -11.79 -18.11 6.21
N GLN A 43 -11.71 -19.43 6.34
CA GLN A 43 -11.45 -20.07 7.64
C GLN A 43 -10.02 -19.79 8.10
N GLY A 44 -9.04 -19.86 7.20
CA GLY A 44 -7.68 -19.41 7.47
C GLY A 44 -7.62 -17.93 7.86
N ALA A 45 -8.41 -17.07 7.20
CA ALA A 45 -8.53 -15.66 7.57
C ALA A 45 -9.01 -15.46 9.02
N VAL A 46 -10.07 -16.16 9.43
CA VAL A 46 -10.59 -16.09 10.81
C VAL A 46 -9.57 -16.62 11.81
N ALA A 47 -8.86 -17.71 11.48
CA ALA A 47 -7.82 -18.28 12.34
C ALA A 47 -6.66 -17.28 12.59
N GLU A 48 -6.22 -16.56 11.56
CA GLU A 48 -5.19 -15.52 11.71
C GLU A 48 -5.67 -14.35 12.57
N MET A 49 -6.90 -13.88 12.39
CA MET A 49 -7.44 -12.80 13.22
C MET A 49 -7.48 -13.22 14.71
N ASN A 50 -7.86 -14.48 14.99
CA ASN A 50 -7.80 -15.03 16.34
C ASN A 50 -6.36 -15.12 16.86
N HIS A 51 -5.41 -15.54 16.03
CA HIS A 51 -3.99 -15.60 16.39
C HIS A 51 -3.45 -14.22 16.81
N PHE A 52 -3.86 -13.17 16.11
CA PHE A 52 -3.50 -11.79 16.46
C PHE A 52 -4.38 -11.16 17.55
N GLY A 53 -5.34 -11.90 18.12
CA GLY A 53 -6.22 -11.42 19.19
C GLY A 53 -7.26 -10.39 18.74
N LEU A 54 -7.56 -10.32 17.44
CA LEU A 54 -8.55 -9.39 16.88
C LEU A 54 -9.96 -9.95 17.03
N ALA A 55 -10.74 -9.35 17.93
CA ALA A 55 -12.11 -9.76 18.22
C ALA A 55 -13.13 -8.65 17.88
N PRO A 56 -14.26 -8.96 17.23
CA PRO A 56 -14.67 -10.27 16.71
C PRO A 56 -13.93 -10.68 15.42
N ALA A 57 -13.26 -11.84 15.43
CA ALA A 57 -12.41 -12.29 14.31
C ALA A 57 -13.09 -12.30 12.93
N PRO A 58 -14.35 -12.75 12.76
CA PRO A 58 -15.02 -12.71 11.46
C PRO A 58 -15.18 -11.30 10.89
N LEU A 59 -15.34 -10.28 11.74
CA LEU A 59 -15.47 -8.90 11.27
C LEU A 59 -14.15 -8.40 10.67
N PHE A 60 -13.03 -8.69 11.32
CA PHE A 60 -11.71 -8.33 10.80
C PHE A 60 -11.34 -9.17 9.56
N ALA A 61 -11.68 -10.46 9.57
CA ALA A 61 -11.43 -11.37 8.44
C ALA A 61 -12.16 -10.97 7.16
N VAL A 62 -13.27 -10.23 7.26
CA VAL A 62 -13.97 -9.62 6.12
C VAL A 62 -13.48 -8.18 5.87
N GLY A 63 -13.37 -7.38 6.93
CA GLY A 63 -13.09 -5.95 6.85
C GLY A 63 -11.70 -5.65 6.29
N VAL A 64 -10.67 -6.39 6.72
CA VAL A 64 -9.29 -6.17 6.28
C VAL A 64 -9.14 -6.46 4.77
N PRO A 65 -9.55 -7.63 4.24
CA PRO A 65 -9.51 -7.87 2.80
C PRO A 65 -10.28 -6.83 1.96
N ILE A 66 -11.48 -6.43 2.39
CA ILE A 66 -12.26 -5.39 1.70
C ILE A 66 -11.51 -4.06 1.69
N PHE A 67 -10.95 -3.67 2.84
CA PHE A 67 -10.20 -2.43 2.98
C PHE A 67 -8.98 -2.42 2.05
N GLU A 68 -8.16 -3.46 2.08
CA GLU A 68 -6.95 -3.57 1.27
C GLU A 68 -7.25 -3.49 -0.24
N LEU A 69 -8.28 -4.21 -0.70
CA LEU A 69 -8.71 -4.18 -2.10
C LEU A 69 -9.31 -2.82 -2.49
N ALA A 70 -10.12 -2.22 -1.61
CA ALA A 70 -10.72 -0.91 -1.87
C ALA A 70 -9.67 0.18 -1.98
N MET A 71 -8.70 0.23 -1.05
CA MET A 71 -7.64 1.24 -1.10
C MET A 71 -6.74 1.04 -2.32
N SER A 72 -6.39 -0.21 -2.66
CA SER A 72 -5.67 -0.53 -3.90
C SER A 72 -6.43 -0.02 -5.13
N ALA A 73 -7.75 -0.22 -5.20
CA ALA A 73 -8.57 0.29 -6.31
C ALA A 73 -8.59 1.84 -6.38
N LEU A 74 -8.61 2.53 -5.24
CA LEU A 74 -8.52 4.00 -5.20
C LEU A 74 -7.17 4.52 -5.72
N ILE A 75 -6.08 3.83 -5.40
CA ILE A 75 -4.73 4.16 -5.87
C ILE A 75 -4.62 3.95 -7.38
N LEU A 76 -5.07 2.80 -7.88
CA LEU A 76 -4.97 2.44 -9.30
C LEU A 76 -5.89 3.29 -10.18
N SER A 77 -7.10 3.61 -9.74
CA SER A 77 -8.05 4.46 -10.48
C SER A 77 -7.67 5.95 -10.50
N GLY A 78 -6.86 6.42 -9.55
CA GLY A 78 -6.41 7.82 -9.47
C GLY A 78 -7.41 8.80 -8.86
N ARG A 79 -8.68 8.41 -8.61
CA ARG A 79 -9.72 9.34 -8.14
C ARG A 79 -9.43 9.90 -6.74
N LEU A 80 -9.04 9.04 -5.79
CA LEU A 80 -8.67 9.39 -4.40
C LEU A 80 -7.34 8.75 -4.01
N ARG A 81 -6.37 8.78 -4.93
CA ARG A 81 -5.08 8.08 -4.78
C ARG A 81 -4.35 8.46 -3.49
N TRP A 82 -4.26 9.75 -3.17
CA TRP A 82 -3.58 10.19 -1.95
C TRP A 82 -4.19 9.59 -0.68
N LEU A 83 -5.53 9.52 -0.63
CA LEU A 83 -6.25 9.01 0.53
C LEU A 83 -6.05 7.50 0.66
N GLY A 84 -6.19 6.75 -0.45
CA GLY A 84 -5.94 5.32 -0.47
C GLY A 84 -4.50 4.96 -0.08
N ALA A 85 -3.53 5.72 -0.59
CA ALA A 85 -2.12 5.51 -0.27
C ALA A 85 -1.82 5.81 1.21
N LEU A 86 -2.31 6.92 1.76
CA LEU A 86 -2.11 7.22 3.17
C LEU A 86 -2.80 6.18 4.08
N ALA A 87 -4.00 5.74 3.72
CA ALA A 87 -4.73 4.71 4.45
C ALA A 87 -3.97 3.38 4.47
N LEU A 88 -3.44 2.93 3.31
CA LEU A 88 -2.58 1.73 3.27
C LEU A 88 -1.30 1.92 4.07
N ALA A 89 -0.61 3.05 3.95
CA ALA A 89 0.61 3.30 4.73
C ALA A 89 0.40 3.13 6.24
N ILE A 90 -0.69 3.72 6.76
CA ILE A 90 -1.03 3.62 8.20
C ILE A 90 -1.37 2.18 8.55
N PHE A 91 -2.22 1.53 7.76
CA PHE A 91 -2.61 0.13 7.96
C PHE A 91 -1.38 -0.79 8.01
N THR A 92 -0.46 -0.65 7.06
CA THR A 92 0.76 -1.45 6.97
C THR A 92 1.64 -1.29 8.18
N LEU A 93 1.84 -0.06 8.67
CA LEU A 93 2.61 0.17 9.90
C LEU A 93 1.94 -0.47 11.11
N MET A 94 0.62 -0.31 11.25
CA MET A 94 -0.13 -0.92 12.36
C MET A 94 -0.06 -2.45 12.32
N ALA A 95 -0.30 -3.05 11.16
CA ALA A 95 -0.24 -4.50 10.96
C ALA A 95 1.18 -5.03 11.21
N THR A 96 2.20 -4.29 10.80
CA THR A 96 3.60 -4.67 10.99
C THR A 96 4.03 -4.62 12.45
N ILE A 97 3.60 -3.60 13.21
CA ILE A 97 3.84 -3.53 14.65
C ILE A 97 3.17 -4.70 15.38
N LEU A 98 1.99 -5.12 14.92
CA LEU A 98 1.25 -6.24 15.49
C LEU A 98 1.86 -7.60 15.14
N ALA A 99 2.25 -7.80 13.88
CA ALA A 99 2.63 -9.10 13.33
C ALA A 99 4.13 -9.40 13.43
N LEU A 100 4.99 -8.39 13.28
CA LEU A 100 6.45 -8.55 13.18
C LEU A 100 7.15 -8.01 14.44
N ARG A 101 6.74 -8.53 15.59
CA ARG A 101 7.25 -8.17 16.93
C ARG A 101 8.63 -8.78 17.20
N PHE A 102 9.60 -8.48 16.33
CA PHE A 102 10.93 -9.08 16.39
C PHE A 102 11.61 -8.85 17.76
N TRP A 103 11.27 -7.77 18.46
CA TRP A 103 11.77 -7.45 19.81
C TRP A 103 11.32 -8.44 20.91
N GLU A 104 10.36 -9.33 20.63
CA GLU A 104 9.95 -10.41 21.53
C GLU A 104 10.54 -11.77 21.16
N ILE A 105 11.26 -11.85 20.04
CA ILE A 105 11.85 -13.09 19.52
C ILE A 105 13.29 -13.21 20.01
N PRO A 106 13.72 -14.35 20.58
CA PRO A 106 15.13 -14.57 20.92
C PRO A 106 16.05 -14.45 19.71
N ALA A 107 17.31 -14.06 19.93
CA ALA A 107 18.29 -13.93 18.86
C ALA A 107 18.45 -15.24 18.08
N GLY A 108 18.32 -15.15 16.75
CA GLY A 108 18.32 -16.31 15.86
C GLY A 108 17.81 -15.96 14.47
N PHE A 109 17.61 -16.99 13.63
CA PHE A 109 17.12 -16.82 12.26
C PHE A 109 15.73 -16.16 12.22
N GLU A 110 14.80 -16.60 13.07
CA GLU A 110 13.44 -16.06 13.13
C GLU A 110 13.40 -14.58 13.53
N HIS A 111 14.22 -14.16 14.50
CA HIS A 111 14.37 -12.76 14.87
C HIS A 111 14.82 -11.92 13.67
N SER A 112 15.88 -12.35 12.96
CA SER A 112 16.39 -11.65 11.78
C SER A 112 15.37 -11.59 10.65
N ALA A 113 14.64 -12.68 10.40
CA ALA A 113 13.58 -12.72 9.39
C ALA A 113 12.43 -11.75 9.73
N ALA A 114 11.95 -11.75 10.97
CA ALA A 114 10.91 -10.82 11.42
C ALA A 114 11.38 -9.36 11.36
N MET A 115 12.63 -9.09 11.75
CA MET A 115 13.21 -7.75 11.70
C MET A 115 13.34 -7.25 10.25
N ASN A 116 13.80 -8.10 9.33
CA ASN A 116 13.89 -7.75 7.90
C ASN A 116 12.51 -7.43 7.34
N GLY A 117 11.51 -8.30 7.55
CA GLY A 117 10.14 -8.06 7.12
C GLY A 117 9.55 -6.77 7.70
N PHE A 118 9.87 -6.45 8.96
CA PHE A 118 9.43 -5.21 9.60
C PHE A 118 9.94 -3.99 8.83
N PHE A 119 11.24 -3.93 8.52
CA PHE A 119 11.82 -2.80 7.80
C PHE A 119 11.42 -2.75 6.32
N GLU A 120 11.19 -3.90 5.68
CA GLU A 120 10.60 -3.97 4.34
C GLU A 120 9.22 -3.30 4.31
N HIS A 121 8.37 -3.58 5.30
CA HIS A 121 7.06 -2.96 5.42
C HIS A 121 7.11 -1.47 5.80
N VAL A 122 8.09 -1.04 6.60
CA VAL A 122 8.33 0.39 6.85
C VAL A 122 8.70 1.10 5.54
N GLY A 123 9.58 0.51 4.73
CA GLY A 123 9.93 1.03 3.40
C GLY A 123 8.72 1.09 2.46
N LEU A 124 7.92 0.03 2.42
CA LEU A 124 6.67 -0.05 1.65
C LEU A 124 5.67 1.04 2.07
N SER A 125 5.51 1.27 3.37
CA SER A 125 4.65 2.33 3.92
C SER A 125 5.17 3.71 3.49
N GLY A 126 6.49 3.92 3.52
CA GLY A 126 7.13 5.14 3.01
C GLY A 126 6.86 5.39 1.53
N ALA A 127 6.85 4.34 0.70
CA ALA A 127 6.52 4.44 -0.71
C ALA A 127 5.07 4.91 -0.94
N PHE A 128 4.11 4.43 -0.14
CA PHE A 128 2.74 4.93 -0.20
C PHE A 128 2.60 6.38 0.25
N VAL A 129 3.29 6.79 1.32
CA VAL A 129 3.33 8.20 1.74
C VAL A 129 3.89 9.06 0.60
N PHE A 130 4.95 8.61 -0.08
CA PHE A 130 5.49 9.31 -1.24
C PHE A 130 4.45 9.45 -2.37
N VAL A 131 3.72 8.37 -2.71
CA VAL A 131 2.61 8.41 -3.68
C VAL A 131 1.57 9.45 -3.28
N ALA A 132 1.18 9.49 -2.00
CA ALA A 132 0.20 10.46 -1.51
C ALA A 132 0.68 11.91 -1.66
N LEU A 133 1.94 12.18 -1.28
CA LEU A 133 2.55 13.51 -1.40
C LEU A 133 2.66 13.95 -2.87
N VAL A 134 3.05 13.05 -3.77
CA VAL A 134 3.12 13.33 -5.20
C VAL A 134 1.73 13.66 -5.77
N ASP A 135 0.70 12.87 -5.42
CA ASP A 135 -0.67 13.10 -5.88
C ASP A 135 -1.23 14.43 -5.36
N LEU A 136 -1.02 14.76 -4.07
CA LEU A 136 -1.42 16.05 -3.49
C LEU A 136 -0.71 17.23 -4.17
N ARG A 137 0.59 17.11 -4.46
CA ARG A 137 1.35 18.14 -5.18
C ARG A 137 0.86 18.34 -6.61
N LYS A 138 0.46 17.27 -7.31
CA LYS A 138 -0.13 17.35 -8.66
C LYS A 138 -1.46 18.14 -8.60
N ARG A 139 -2.34 17.79 -7.65
CA ARG A 139 -3.64 18.46 -7.44
C ARG A 139 -3.51 19.95 -7.06
N ALA A 140 -2.58 20.28 -6.16
CA ALA A 140 -2.32 21.65 -5.76
C ALA A 140 -1.80 22.53 -6.91
N ARG A 141 -1.21 21.93 -7.95
CA ARG A 141 -0.75 22.61 -9.16
C ARG A 141 -1.82 22.75 -10.25
N GLY A 142 -3.07 22.39 -9.97
CA GLY A 142 -4.20 22.59 -10.89
C GLY A 142 -4.18 21.72 -12.15
N LYS A 143 -3.52 20.56 -12.11
CA LYS A 143 -3.63 19.50 -13.12
C LYS A 143 -4.53 18.39 -12.63
#